data_AF-A0A1H8I4X9-F1
#
_entry.id   AF-A0A1H8I4X9-F1
#
_cell.length_a   1.000
_cell.length_b   1.000
_cell.length_c   1.000
_cell.angle_alpha   90.00
_cell.angle_beta   90.00
_cell.angle_gamma   90.00
#
_symmetry.space_group_name_H-M   'P 1'
#
loop_
_entity.id
_entity.type
_entity.pdbx_description
1 polymer ?
#
loop_
_entity_poly.entity_id
_entity_poly.type
_entity_poly.pdbx_seq_one_letter_code
_entity_poly.pdbx_strand_id
1 'polypeptide(L)'
;MFTIEHDFDATVITLIDEAEPNSRPLNEDVVILTFDDRVVLEQVNPTNDEVMRITFTMQQLTELRLALNLPEGNYRVENLD
;
A
#
# COMPACT_ATOMS: atom_id res chain seq x y z
N MET A 1 -0.25 8.69 10.66
CA MET A 1 1.12 8.32 11.16
C MET A 1 1.59 7.08 10.43
N PHE A 2 2.89 6.74 10.46
CA PHE A 2 3.35 5.42 9.98
C PHE A 2 4.50 4.88 10.82
N THR A 3 4.65 3.55 10.84
CA THR A 3 5.81 2.84 11.40
C THR A 3 6.48 2.00 10.32
N ILE A 4 7.77 1.69 10.52
CA ILE A 4 8.53 0.80 9.65
C ILE A 4 9.30 -0.17 10.54
N GLU A 5 9.10 -1.45 10.28
CA GLU A 5 9.71 -2.55 11.01
C GLU A 5 10.34 -3.52 10.00
N HIS A 6 11.36 -4.25 10.44
CA HIS A 6 11.96 -5.31 9.66
C HIS A 6 11.60 -6.63 10.30
N ASP A 7 10.97 -7.52 9.54
CA ASP A 7 10.69 -8.89 9.94
C ASP A 7 11.26 -9.84 8.88
N PHE A 8 11.86 -10.94 9.30
CA PHE A 8 12.58 -11.96 8.53
C PHE A 8 12.81 -11.72 7.02
N ASP A 9 11.76 -11.79 6.19
CA ASP A 9 11.80 -11.69 4.73
C ASP A 9 11.09 -10.46 4.14
N ALA A 10 10.59 -9.55 4.98
CA ALA A 10 9.90 -8.34 4.57
C ALA A 10 10.24 -7.09 5.41
N THR A 11 10.18 -5.93 4.76
CA THR A 11 9.94 -4.69 5.52
C THR A 11 8.44 -4.52 5.71
N VAL A 12 8.01 -4.30 6.94
CA VAL A 12 6.62 -4.13 7.35
C VAL A 12 6.39 -2.65 7.60
N ILE A 13 5.52 -2.03 6.81
CA ILE A 13 5.14 -0.62 6.97
C ILE A 13 3.67 -0.58 7.37
N THR A 14 3.35 0.05 8.50
CA THR A 14 1.95 0.25 8.91
C THR A 14 1.57 1.70 8.72
N LEU A 15 0.54 1.95 7.91
CA LEU A 15 -0.07 3.27 7.72
C LEU A 15 -1.30 3.36 8.61
N ILE A 16 -1.25 4.28 9.57
CA ILE A 16 -2.31 4.46 10.56
C ILE A 16 -3.27 5.55 10.08
N ASP A 17 -4.55 5.23 9.98
CA ASP A 17 -5.57 6.21 9.63
C ASP A 17 -5.88 7.11 10.83
N GLU A 18 -5.43 8.36 10.77
CA GLU A 18 -5.64 9.35 11.82
C GLU A 18 -6.47 10.52 11.29
N ALA A 19 -7.32 11.06 12.17
CA ALA A 19 -8.11 12.24 11.88
C ALA A 19 -8.40 13.03 13.16
N GLU A 20 -8.60 14.34 13.02
CA GLU A 20 -9.05 15.18 14.12
C GLU A 20 -10.42 14.71 14.65
N PRO A 21 -10.72 14.85 15.95
CA PRO A 21 -12.00 14.43 16.51
C PRO A 21 -13.19 15.02 15.74
N ASN A 22 -14.13 14.15 15.36
CA ASN A 22 -15.35 14.49 14.61
C ASN A 22 -15.14 15.03 13.19
N SER A 23 -13.95 14.88 12.58
CA SER A 23 -13.71 15.31 11.20
C SER A 23 -14.24 14.33 10.15
N ARG A 24 -13.96 13.03 10.32
CA ARG A 24 -14.45 11.94 9.47
C ARG A 24 -14.32 10.59 10.19
N PRO A 25 -15.03 9.55 9.73
CA PRO A 25 -14.74 8.17 10.16
C PRO A 25 -13.30 7.77 9.80
N LEU A 26 -12.71 6.92 10.64
CA LEU A 26 -11.43 6.26 10.36
C LEU A 26 -11.70 4.95 9.59
N ASN A 27 -10.77 4.60 8.73
CA ASN A 27 -10.66 3.26 8.15
C ASN A 27 -9.69 2.43 8.99
N GLU A 28 -9.70 1.11 8.77
CA GLU A 28 -8.68 0.22 9.32
C GLU A 28 -7.29 0.56 8.77
N ASP A 29 -6.26 0.29 9.56
CA ASP A 29 -4.87 0.52 9.16
C ASP A 29 -4.49 -0.33 7.94
N VAL A 30 -3.57 0.22 7.12
CA VAL A 30 -3.01 -0.51 5.98
C VAL A 30 -1.61 -0.99 6.33
N VAL A 31 -1.41 -2.30 6.26
CA VAL A 31 -0.09 -2.92 6.40
C VAL A 31 0.47 -3.19 5.01
N ILE A 32 1.70 -2.76 4.76
CA ILE A 32 2.43 -2.97 3.51
C ILE A 32 3.63 -3.85 3.84
N LEU A 33 3.66 -5.04 3.23
CA LEU A 33 4.75 -5.99 3.32
C LEU A 33 5.58 -5.91 2.05
N THR A 34 6.84 -5.51 2.15
CA THR A 34 7.74 -5.42 0.99
C THR A 34 8.76 -6.54 1.02
N PHE A 35 8.69 -7.44 0.05
CA PHE A 35 9.63 -8.54 -0.18
C PHE A 35 10.56 -8.19 -1.36
N ASP A 36 11.53 -9.06 -1.64
CA ASP A 36 12.48 -8.87 -2.75
C ASP A 36 11.81 -8.88 -4.14
N ASP A 37 10.69 -9.60 -4.31
CA ASP A 37 10.04 -9.83 -5.61
C ASP A 37 8.62 -9.26 -5.74
N ARG A 38 8.02 -8.80 -4.63
CA ARG A 38 6.63 -8.31 -4.59
C ARG A 38 6.36 -7.41 -3.39
N VAL A 39 5.24 -6.70 -3.47
CA VAL A 39 4.66 -5.96 -2.34
C VAL A 39 3.24 -6.42 -2.10
N VAL A 40 2.88 -6.64 -0.83
CA VAL A 40 1.53 -7.05 -0.41
C VAL A 40 0.93 -5.96 0.47
N LEU A 41 -0.30 -5.56 0.17
CA LEU A 41 -1.11 -4.70 1.02
C LEU A 41 -2.11 -5.56 1.76
N GLU A 42 -2.20 -5.37 3.07
CA GLU A 42 -3.20 -5.95 3.95
C GLU A 42 -4.04 -4.85 4.59
N GLN A 43 -5.35 -5.08 4.67
CA GLN A 43 -6.27 -4.25 5.44
C GLN A 43 -7.40 -5.12 5.98
N VAL A 44 -7.78 -4.91 7.24
CA VAL A 44 -8.90 -5.63 7.85
C VAL A 44 -10.21 -5.11 7.27
N ASN A 45 -11.13 -6.01 6.94
CA ASN A 45 -12.50 -5.66 6.59
C ASN A 45 -13.29 -5.35 7.87
N PRO A 46 -13.81 -4.13 8.05
CA PRO A 46 -14.47 -3.71 9.29
C PRO A 46 -15.81 -4.42 9.57
N THR A 47 -16.33 -5.20 8.62
CA THR A 47 -17.63 -5.88 8.77
C THR A 47 -17.50 -7.31 9.31
N ASN A 48 -16.42 -8.02 8.95
CA ASN A 48 -16.26 -9.44 9.26
C ASN A 48 -14.87 -9.80 9.82
N ASP A 49 -14.03 -8.81 10.12
CA ASP A 49 -12.69 -8.96 10.67
C ASP A 49 -11.72 -9.83 9.84
N GLU A 50 -12.03 -10.03 8.54
CA GLU A 50 -11.15 -10.76 7.64
C GLU A 50 -10.05 -9.85 7.08
N VAL A 51 -8.83 -10.36 7.00
CA VAL A 51 -7.70 -9.65 6.37
C VAL A 51 -7.81 -9.77 4.86
N MET A 52 -7.99 -8.63 4.19
CA MET A 52 -8.00 -8.53 2.73
C MET A 52 -6.58 -8.31 2.21
N ARG A 53 -6.20 -8.97 1.10
CA ARG A 53 -4.87 -8.88 0.49
C ARG A 53 -4.91 -8.41 -0.95
N ILE A 54 -3.98 -7.53 -1.30
CA ILE A 54 -3.65 -7.16 -2.68
C ILE A 54 -2.15 -7.37 -2.88
N THR A 55 -1.74 -8.07 -3.93
CA THR A 55 -0.33 -8.26 -4.26
C THR A 55 0.03 -7.51 -5.53
N PHE A 56 1.10 -6.72 -5.45
CA PHE A 56 1.73 -6.05 -6.58
C PHE A 56 3.03 -6.76 -6.97
N THR A 57 3.24 -6.93 -8.26
CA THR A 57 4.60 -7.12 -8.79
C THR A 57 5.40 -5.83 -8.64
N MET A 58 6.73 -5.91 -8.69
CA MET A 58 7.59 -4.71 -8.63
C MET A 58 7.32 -3.73 -9.78
N GLN A 59 6.93 -4.23 -10.96
CA GLN A 59 6.51 -3.38 -12.08
C GLN A 59 5.21 -2.64 -11.76
N GLN A 60 4.18 -3.33 -11.27
CA GLN A 60 2.90 -2.70 -10.91
C GLN A 60 3.08 -1.65 -9.81
N LEU A 61 3.94 -1.91 -8.82
CA LEU A 61 4.25 -0.93 -7.79
C LEU A 61 4.93 0.33 -8.36
N THR A 62 5.86 0.14 -9.30
CA THR A 62 6.53 1.25 -9.99
C THR A 62 5.53 2.08 -10.78
N GLU A 63 4.65 1.43 -11.52
CA GLU A 63 3.56 2.08 -12.27
C GLU A 63 2.61 2.83 -11.33
N LEU A 64 2.20 2.25 -10.20
CA LEU A 64 1.37 2.92 -9.20
C LEU A 64 2.06 4.18 -8.64
N ARG A 65 3.34 4.09 -8.28
CA ARG A 65 4.11 5.23 -7.75
C ARG A 65 4.17 6.40 -8.75
N LEU A 66 4.31 6.08 -10.04
CA LEU A 66 4.25 7.08 -11.10
C LEU A 66 2.84 7.65 -11.25
N ALA A 67 1.82 6.78 -11.34
CA ALA A 67 0.43 7.15 -11.56
C ALA A 67 -0.11 8.12 -10.50
N LEU A 68 0.33 8.01 -9.24
CA LEU A 68 -0.04 8.94 -8.15
C LEU A 68 0.31 10.41 -8.43
N ASN A 69 1.21 10.69 -9.38
CA ASN A 69 1.69 12.03 -9.71
C ASN A 69 1.39 12.44 -11.16
N LEU A 70 0.61 11.64 -11.90
CA LEU A 70 0.29 11.89 -13.31
C LEU A 70 -1.19 12.29 -13.49
N PRO A 71 -1.52 13.12 -14.50
CA PRO A 71 -2.89 13.35 -14.91
C PRO A 71 -3.60 12.08 -15.41
N GLU A 72 -4.91 12.16 -15.61
CA GLU A 72 -5.66 11.12 -16.29
C GLU A 72 -5.12 10.85 -17.70
N GLY A 73 -4.98 9.58 -18.08
CA GLY A 73 -4.43 9.21 -19.38
C GLY A 73 -4.02 7.75 -19.46
N ASN A 74 -3.49 7.36 -20.62
CA ASN A 74 -2.90 6.04 -20.84
C ASN A 74 -1.38 6.19 -20.91
N TYR A 75 -0.67 5.53 -20.00
CA TYR A 75 0.77 5.60 -19.88
C TYR A 75 1.36 4.20 -20.02
N ARG A 76 2.52 4.13 -20.66
CA ARG A 76 3.35 2.95 -20.71
C ARG A 76 4.71 3.33 -20.17
N VAL A 77 5.18 2.60 -19.17
CA VAL A 77 6.56 2.73 -18.70
C VAL A 77 7.44 2.05 -19.73
N GLU A 78 8.29 2.83 -20.40
CA GLU A 78 9.36 2.30 -21.23
C GLU A 78 10.59 2.11 -20.34
N ASN A 79 11.01 0.85 -20.16
CA ASN A 79 12.31 0.58 -19.57
C ASN A 79 13.35 0.91 -20.64
N LEU A 80 14.14 1.97 -20.43
CA LEU A 80 15.37 2.17 -21.19
C LEU A 80 16.41 1.24 -20.56
N ASP A 81 16.79 0.20 -21.30
CA ASP A 81 17.90 -0.69 -20.96
C ASP A 81 19.22 0.08 -20.76
#